data_AF-A0A2T1M312-F1
#
_entry.id   AF-A0A2T1M312-F1
#
_cell.length_a   1.000
_cell.length_b   1.000
_cell.length_c   1.000
_cell.angle_alpha   90.00
_cell.angle_beta   90.00
_cell.angle_gamma   90.00
#
_symmetry.space_group_name_H-M   'P 1'
#
loop_
_entity.id
_entity.type
_entity.pdbx_description
1 polymer ?
#
loop_
_entity_poly.entity_id
_entity_poly.type
_entity_poly.pdbx_seq_one_letter_code
_entity_poly.pdbx_strand_id
1 'polypeptide(L)'
;MFYKKILTKKAKRALGFSLTEMLVVLAISSILVSTLLYVMVDLMSSSQSDQARNSTNEEMKQALNYMATEMREAVYVYTGKELEQTRTVDTSTLNPVKNFLPNFGTNTRPIVAFWKVEIVPYSGSTNTLPADCTSFTGGKVNECKTIRIEQRTYTLVVYLQSTDNSNNKWKGDSRIMRYQLRKYSNPTTLTVTTGYVDPQVNSTFQQWPYDIDSVSAQASLPTTDSTNLTTLVDFVASPTFVNSSTTTNDDFNCPITQENGQFIYQPSPYGPEPTGTSTVYKPTNARSFFACVRDSSITTVEGFNQDVLLFLIGNAKGKPSVDKDQMLGTLQVQSISRGVVRKTVPD
;
A
#
# COMPACT_ATOMS: atom_id res chain seq x y z
N MET A 1 102.33 -36.28 14.77
CA MET A 1 101.09 -36.62 14.04
C MET A 1 99.93 -36.59 15.04
N PHE A 2 98.82 -35.95 14.65
CA PHE A 2 97.50 -35.87 15.31
C PHE A 2 97.35 -34.98 16.58
N TYR A 3 96.88 -33.75 16.43
CA TYR A 3 95.47 -33.27 16.43
C TYR A 3 94.92 -33.03 17.85
N LYS A 4 94.96 -31.77 18.31
CA LYS A 4 94.16 -31.32 19.46
C LYS A 4 93.30 -30.14 19.02
N LYS A 5 92.06 -30.46 18.60
CA LYS A 5 91.02 -29.47 18.24
C LYS A 5 90.70 -28.61 19.45
N ILE A 6 90.90 -27.31 19.33
CA ILE A 6 90.34 -26.32 20.24
C ILE A 6 88.87 -26.13 19.83
N LEU A 7 87.96 -26.71 20.61
CA LEU A 7 86.52 -26.45 20.51
C LEU A 7 86.18 -25.23 21.38
N THR A 8 86.11 -24.07 20.77
CA THR A 8 85.52 -22.87 21.38
C THR A 8 84.00 -23.04 21.41
N LYS A 9 83.44 -23.40 22.57
CA LYS A 9 82.01 -23.30 22.84
C LYS A 9 81.63 -21.81 22.86
N LYS A 10 80.99 -21.32 21.80
CA LYS A 10 80.20 -20.08 21.87
C LYS A 10 79.05 -20.34 22.84
N ALA A 11 79.12 -19.76 24.04
CA ALA A 11 77.97 -19.68 24.93
C ALA A 11 76.88 -18.86 24.21
N LYS A 12 75.81 -19.52 23.76
CA LYS A 12 74.59 -18.83 23.36
C LYS A 12 74.06 -18.15 24.62
N ARG A 13 74.16 -16.82 24.71
CA ARG A 13 73.43 -16.04 25.71
C ARG A 13 71.95 -16.34 25.47
N ALA A 14 71.31 -17.03 26.41
CA ALA A 14 69.87 -17.08 26.48
C ALA A 14 69.41 -15.65 26.79
N LEU A 15 68.97 -14.94 25.75
CA LEU A 15 68.22 -13.70 25.87
C LEU A 15 66.89 -14.08 26.52
N GLY A 16 66.83 -14.02 27.86
CA GLY A 16 65.57 -14.06 28.57
C GLY A 16 64.74 -12.86 28.14
N PHE A 17 63.49 -13.11 27.73
CA PHE A 17 62.51 -12.07 27.39
C PHE A 17 62.51 -10.99 28.47
N SER A 18 62.73 -9.74 28.09
CA SER A 18 62.62 -8.65 29.06
C SER A 18 61.14 -8.40 29.36
N LEU A 19 60.83 -8.01 30.60
CA LEU A 19 59.46 -7.65 31.01
C LEU A 19 58.89 -6.50 30.15
N THR A 20 59.76 -5.60 29.66
CA THR A 20 59.35 -4.49 28.78
C THR A 20 58.99 -4.97 27.37
N GLU A 21 59.65 -6.01 26.86
CA GLU A 21 59.32 -6.60 25.55
C GLU A 21 57.95 -7.28 25.58
N MET A 22 57.63 -8.00 26.67
CA MET A 22 56.30 -8.59 26.87
C MET A 22 55.21 -7.51 27.00
N LEU A 23 55.50 -6.39 27.67
CA LEU A 23 54.57 -5.28 27.82
C LEU A 23 54.25 -4.59 26.49
N VAL A 24 55.27 -4.39 25.63
CA VAL A 24 55.07 -3.81 24.28
C VAL A 24 54.24 -4.75 23.41
N VAL A 25 54.50 -6.06 23.45
CA VAL A 25 53.69 -7.05 22.70
C VAL A 25 52.23 -7.01 23.15
N LEU A 26 51.96 -6.99 24.47
CA LEU A 26 50.60 -6.90 25.00
C LEU A 26 49.90 -5.60 24.57
N ALA A 27 50.62 -4.47 24.57
CA ALA A 27 50.08 -3.19 24.12
C ALA A 27 49.73 -3.20 22.62
N ILE A 28 50.59 -3.80 21.77
CA ILE A 28 50.31 -3.93 20.34
C ILE A 28 49.13 -4.89 20.11
N SER A 29 49.08 -6.02 20.81
CA SER A 29 47.99 -6.98 20.72
C SER A 29 46.64 -6.39 21.14
N SER A 30 46.59 -5.59 22.21
CA SER A 30 45.33 -4.96 22.65
C SER A 30 44.81 -3.93 21.64
N ILE A 31 45.71 -3.18 21.00
CA ILE A 31 45.36 -2.24 19.92
C ILE A 31 44.79 -3.02 18.72
N LEU A 32 45.46 -4.10 18.30
CA LEU A 32 45.00 -4.92 17.18
C LEU A 32 43.64 -5.58 17.43
N VAL A 33 43.42 -6.11 18.64
CA VAL A 33 42.11 -6.69 19.00
C VAL A 33 41.02 -5.62 18.99
N SER A 34 41.32 -4.42 19.51
CA SER A 34 40.36 -3.32 19.54
C SER A 34 39.98 -2.85 18.12
N THR A 35 40.95 -2.75 17.21
CA THR A 35 40.66 -2.35 15.82
C THR A 35 39.86 -3.42 15.08
N LEU A 36 40.13 -4.71 15.29
CA LEU A 36 39.35 -5.80 14.70
C LEU A 36 37.91 -5.81 15.22
N LEU A 37 37.71 -5.60 16.52
CA LEU A 37 36.37 -5.50 17.10
C LEU A 37 35.59 -4.31 16.53
N TYR A 38 36.24 -3.16 16.35
CA TYR A 38 35.63 -1.99 15.75
C TYR A 38 35.15 -2.27 14.31
N VAL A 39 36.02 -2.84 13.47
CA VAL A 39 35.67 -3.20 12.08
C VAL A 39 34.52 -4.22 12.04
N MET A 40 34.53 -5.21 12.94
CA MET A 40 33.46 -6.20 13.00
C MET A 40 32.11 -5.57 13.33
N VAL A 41 32.06 -4.63 14.28
CA VAL A 41 30.83 -3.91 14.63
C VAL A 41 30.30 -3.10 13.45
N ASP A 42 31.18 -2.40 12.73
CA ASP A 42 30.80 -1.64 11.54
C ASP A 42 30.24 -2.55 10.43
N LEU A 43 30.89 -3.69 10.16
CA LEU A 43 30.41 -4.67 9.18
C LEU A 43 29.06 -5.29 9.58
N MET A 44 28.88 -5.62 10.86
CA MET A 44 27.61 -6.15 11.36
C MET A 44 26.49 -5.11 11.25
N SER A 45 26.77 -3.84 11.57
CA SER A 45 25.81 -2.75 11.43
C SER A 45 25.41 -2.53 9.97
N SER A 46 26.40 -2.50 9.06
CA SER A 46 26.15 -2.40 7.61
C SER A 46 25.33 -3.59 7.11
N SER A 47 25.70 -4.81 7.50
CA SER A 47 24.98 -6.02 7.08
C SER A 47 23.53 -6.03 7.58
N GLN A 48 23.27 -5.56 8.79
CA GLN A 48 21.91 -5.43 9.33
C GLN A 48 21.11 -4.37 8.57
N SER A 49 21.72 -3.22 8.28
CA SER A 49 21.10 -2.17 7.47
C SER A 49 20.75 -2.66 6.06
N ASP A 50 21.66 -3.39 5.40
CA ASP A 50 21.42 -3.93 4.06
C ASP A 50 20.35 -5.02 4.05
N GLN A 51 20.32 -5.87 5.09
CA GLN A 51 19.25 -6.84 5.29
C GLN A 51 17.89 -6.14 5.49
N ALA A 52 17.85 -5.08 6.30
CA ALA A 52 16.62 -4.30 6.52
C ALA A 52 16.10 -3.68 5.23
N ARG A 53 16.98 -3.13 4.38
CA ARG A 53 16.62 -2.59 3.06
C ARG A 53 16.05 -3.65 2.13
N ASN A 54 16.72 -4.80 2.05
CA ASN A 54 16.27 -5.90 1.19
C ASN A 54 14.93 -6.46 1.64
N SER A 55 14.74 -6.67 2.95
CA SER A 55 13.46 -7.10 3.53
C SER A 55 12.34 -6.11 3.21
N THR A 56 12.57 -4.81 3.44
CA THR A 56 11.55 -3.78 3.15
C THR A 56 11.26 -3.71 1.65
N ASN A 57 12.27 -3.80 0.77
CA ASN A 57 12.05 -3.86 -0.68
C ASN A 57 11.18 -5.05 -1.11
N GLU A 58 11.41 -6.22 -0.52
CA GLU A 58 10.63 -7.43 -0.79
C GLU A 58 9.19 -7.28 -0.29
N GLU A 59 9.00 -6.80 0.94
CA GLU A 59 7.69 -6.49 1.52
C GLU A 59 6.90 -5.49 0.65
N MET A 60 7.56 -4.42 0.17
CA MET A 60 6.94 -3.44 -0.73
C MET A 60 6.52 -4.05 -2.06
N LYS A 61 7.37 -4.89 -2.68
CA LYS A 61 7.04 -5.58 -3.94
C LYS A 61 5.86 -6.54 -3.75
N GLN A 62 5.84 -7.28 -2.65
CA GLN A 62 4.74 -8.19 -2.33
C GLN A 62 3.43 -7.42 -2.11
N ALA A 63 3.46 -6.33 -1.34
CA ALA A 63 2.32 -5.46 -1.13
C ALA A 63 1.80 -4.88 -2.46
N LEU A 64 2.70 -4.37 -3.30
CA LEU A 64 2.34 -3.80 -4.60
C LEU A 64 1.71 -4.84 -5.54
N ASN A 65 2.27 -6.04 -5.59
CA ASN A 65 1.73 -7.14 -6.39
C ASN A 65 0.37 -7.61 -5.87
N TYR A 66 0.17 -7.63 -4.56
CA TYR A 66 -1.12 -7.92 -3.93
C TYR A 66 -2.17 -6.88 -4.35
N MET A 67 -1.87 -5.58 -4.21
CA MET A 67 -2.74 -4.49 -4.61
C MET A 67 -3.09 -4.55 -6.11
N ALA A 68 -2.10 -4.76 -6.97
CA ALA A 68 -2.30 -4.88 -8.41
C ALA A 68 -3.19 -6.07 -8.77
N THR A 69 -3.04 -7.20 -8.09
CA THR A 69 -3.87 -8.38 -8.34
C THR A 69 -5.33 -8.11 -8.02
N GLU A 70 -5.62 -7.43 -6.90
CA GLU A 70 -7.00 -7.04 -6.59
C GLU A 70 -7.55 -5.99 -7.55
N MET A 71 -6.74 -5.04 -8.01
CA MET A 71 -7.16 -4.03 -8.98
C MET A 71 -7.49 -4.63 -10.35
N ARG A 72 -6.88 -5.76 -10.74
CA ARG A 72 -7.26 -6.49 -11.97
C ARG A 72 -8.66 -7.07 -11.90
N GLU A 73 -9.13 -7.39 -10.69
CA GLU A 73 -10.49 -7.87 -10.40
C GLU A 73 -11.48 -6.73 -10.15
N ALA A 74 -11.02 -5.47 -10.24
CA ALA A 74 -11.89 -4.33 -10.07
C ALA A 74 -12.91 -4.24 -11.21
N VAL A 75 -14.13 -3.90 -10.84
CA VAL A 75 -15.25 -3.58 -11.74
C VAL A 75 -15.31 -2.08 -12.00
N TYR A 76 -14.97 -1.29 -10.98
CA TYR A 76 -14.92 0.17 -11.09
C TYR A 76 -13.93 0.73 -10.07
N VAL A 77 -13.08 1.65 -10.49
CA VAL A 77 -12.06 2.34 -9.70
C VAL A 77 -12.40 3.82 -9.66
N TYR A 78 -12.51 4.38 -8.46
CA TYR A 78 -12.75 5.80 -8.29
C TYR A 78 -11.49 6.61 -8.58
N THR A 79 -11.64 7.69 -9.33
CA THR A 79 -10.54 8.65 -9.52
C THR A 79 -10.29 9.44 -8.23
N GLY A 80 -9.13 10.12 -8.14
CA GLY A 80 -8.87 10.97 -6.98
C GLY A 80 -9.88 12.11 -6.84
N LYS A 81 -10.37 12.65 -7.97
CA LYS A 81 -11.43 13.65 -7.98
C LYS A 81 -12.72 13.08 -7.40
N GLU A 82 -13.12 11.88 -7.79
CA GLU A 82 -14.33 11.24 -7.29
C GLU A 82 -14.24 10.86 -5.80
N LEU A 83 -13.03 10.53 -5.35
CA LEU A 83 -12.76 10.14 -3.97
C LEU A 83 -12.76 11.34 -3.02
N GLU A 84 -12.19 12.47 -3.43
CA GLU A 84 -11.91 13.61 -2.54
C GLU A 84 -12.72 14.88 -2.85
N GLN A 85 -13.25 15.02 -4.06
CA GLN A 85 -14.02 16.19 -4.50
C GLN A 85 -15.43 15.81 -4.94
N THR A 86 -16.21 16.85 -5.24
CA THR A 86 -17.55 16.72 -5.79
C THR A 86 -17.54 15.93 -7.09
N ARG A 87 -18.46 14.98 -7.20
CA ARG A 87 -18.67 14.15 -8.38
C ARG A 87 -19.80 14.73 -9.22
N THR A 88 -19.65 14.69 -10.54
CA THR A 88 -20.74 15.01 -11.46
C THR A 88 -21.07 13.76 -12.24
N VAL A 89 -22.31 13.29 -12.12
CA VAL A 89 -22.83 12.18 -12.92
C VAL A 89 -24.09 12.66 -13.59
N ASP A 90 -24.10 12.62 -14.92
CA ASP A 90 -25.13 13.22 -15.77
C ASP A 90 -25.37 14.70 -15.41
N THR A 91 -26.53 15.02 -14.82
CA THR A 91 -26.92 16.38 -14.42
C THR A 91 -26.82 16.62 -12.91
N SER A 92 -26.46 15.59 -12.14
CA SER A 92 -26.45 15.63 -10.67
C SER A 92 -25.06 15.87 -10.10
N THR A 93 -25.01 16.70 -9.06
CA THR A 93 -23.81 17.00 -8.27
C THR A 93 -23.85 16.17 -6.99
N LEU A 94 -22.91 15.23 -6.84
CA LEU A 94 -22.85 14.27 -5.74
C LEU A 94 -21.65 14.54 -4.82
N ASN A 95 -21.78 14.20 -3.54
CA ASN A 95 -20.68 14.32 -2.58
C ASN A 95 -19.54 13.32 -2.90
N PRO A 96 -18.30 13.62 -2.49
CA PRO A 96 -17.16 12.72 -2.62
C PRO A 96 -17.41 11.37 -1.93
N VAL A 97 -16.82 10.31 -2.48
CA VAL A 97 -16.93 8.94 -1.91
C VAL A 97 -16.41 8.90 -0.47
N LYS A 98 -15.38 9.67 -0.14
CA LYS A 98 -14.82 9.76 1.22
C LYS A 98 -15.85 10.10 2.30
N ASN A 99 -16.91 10.84 1.97
CA ASN A 99 -17.96 11.20 2.94
C ASN A 99 -18.85 10.02 3.34
N PHE A 100 -18.81 8.92 2.59
CA PHE A 100 -19.59 7.70 2.83
C PHE A 100 -18.73 6.54 3.35
N LEU A 101 -17.43 6.79 3.52
CA LEU A 101 -16.51 5.88 4.15
C LEU A 101 -16.45 6.15 5.66
N PRO A 102 -16.01 5.15 6.47
CA PRO A 102 -15.73 5.40 7.87
C PRO A 102 -14.75 6.55 8.08
N ASN A 103 -14.84 7.21 9.24
CA ASN A 103 -13.79 8.12 9.67
C ASN A 103 -12.54 7.32 10.07
N PHE A 104 -11.50 7.35 9.23
CA PHE A 104 -10.22 6.67 9.47
C PHE A 104 -9.25 7.46 10.37
N GLY A 105 -9.64 8.62 10.88
CA GLY A 105 -8.81 9.54 11.65
C GLY A 105 -8.12 10.60 10.79
N THR A 106 -7.56 11.64 11.42
CA THR A 106 -6.97 12.81 10.75
C THR A 106 -5.65 12.52 10.04
N ASN A 107 -4.93 11.49 10.50
CA ASN A 107 -3.62 11.07 9.99
C ASN A 107 -3.71 9.84 9.07
N THR A 108 -4.91 9.50 8.60
CA THR A 108 -5.15 8.40 7.67
C THR A 108 -5.91 8.93 6.46
N ARG A 109 -5.43 8.60 5.26
CA ARG A 109 -6.06 9.05 4.02
C ARG A 109 -6.33 7.91 3.05
N PRO A 110 -7.47 7.91 2.35
CA PRO A 110 -7.73 6.98 1.26
C PRO A 110 -6.92 7.37 0.04
N ILE A 111 -6.32 6.37 -0.61
CA ILE A 111 -5.43 6.54 -1.76
C ILE A 111 -6.08 6.00 -3.03
N VAL A 112 -6.76 4.86 -2.93
CA VAL A 112 -7.48 4.27 -4.06
C VAL A 112 -8.64 3.48 -3.52
N ALA A 113 -9.80 3.66 -4.15
CA ALA A 113 -11.03 2.97 -3.80
C ALA A 113 -11.58 2.31 -5.07
N PHE A 114 -12.00 1.05 -4.95
CA PHE A 114 -12.55 0.31 -6.08
C PHE A 114 -13.52 -0.77 -5.64
N TRP A 115 -14.48 -1.07 -6.50
CA TRP A 115 -15.38 -2.20 -6.36
C TRP A 115 -14.79 -3.43 -7.00
N LYS A 116 -14.80 -4.56 -6.30
CA LYS A 116 -14.46 -5.86 -6.86
C LYS A 116 -15.54 -6.89 -6.57
N VAL A 117 -15.55 -7.97 -7.34
CA VAL A 117 -16.40 -9.13 -7.06
C VAL A 117 -15.67 -10.04 -6.08
N GLU A 118 -16.31 -10.37 -4.95
CA GLU A 118 -15.78 -11.28 -3.95
C GLU A 118 -16.69 -12.50 -3.78
N ILE A 119 -16.10 -13.68 -3.65
CA ILE A 119 -16.82 -14.94 -3.44
C ILE A 119 -17.33 -14.99 -2.00
N VAL A 120 -18.56 -15.49 -1.83
CA VAL A 120 -19.21 -15.74 -0.54
C VAL A 120 -19.34 -17.26 -0.32
N PRO A 121 -19.01 -17.81 0.86
CA PRO A 121 -18.56 -17.13 2.07
C PRO A 121 -17.16 -16.52 1.93
N TYR A 122 -16.96 -15.38 2.60
CA TYR A 122 -15.73 -14.61 2.47
C TYR A 122 -14.51 -15.38 3.01
N SER A 123 -13.38 -15.26 2.32
CA SER A 123 -12.12 -15.87 2.74
C SER A 123 -11.75 -15.40 4.16
N GLY A 124 -11.39 -16.36 5.02
CA GLY A 124 -11.07 -16.13 6.44
C GLY A 124 -12.29 -16.00 7.37
N SER A 125 -13.52 -16.12 6.86
CA SER A 125 -14.73 -16.19 7.68
C SER A 125 -15.07 -17.65 8.03
N THR A 126 -15.53 -17.88 9.27
CA THR A 126 -16.13 -19.15 9.69
C THR A 126 -17.59 -19.29 9.27
N ASN A 127 -18.17 -18.23 8.68
CA ASN A 127 -19.56 -18.22 8.28
C ASN A 127 -19.76 -19.05 7.01
N THR A 128 -20.88 -19.75 6.92
CA THR A 128 -21.27 -20.51 5.72
C THR A 128 -22.45 -19.84 5.03
N LEU A 129 -22.70 -20.18 3.76
CA LEU A 129 -23.97 -19.86 3.14
C LEU A 129 -25.12 -20.63 3.84
N PRO A 130 -26.35 -20.09 3.86
CA PRO A 130 -27.51 -20.80 4.38
C PRO A 130 -27.73 -22.12 3.62
N ALA A 131 -28.00 -23.21 4.34
CA ALA A 131 -28.23 -24.53 3.74
C ALA A 131 -29.50 -24.57 2.88
N ASP A 132 -30.54 -23.86 3.32
CA ASP A 132 -31.77 -23.62 2.60
C ASP A 132 -32.27 -22.19 2.81
N CYS A 133 -33.32 -21.83 2.07
CA CYS A 133 -33.93 -20.50 2.15
C CYS A 133 -35.27 -20.49 2.90
N THR A 134 -35.59 -21.57 3.62
CA THR A 134 -36.90 -21.75 4.28
C THR A 134 -37.03 -20.94 5.56
N SER A 135 -35.91 -20.62 6.21
CA SER A 135 -35.84 -19.82 7.43
C SER A 135 -36.01 -18.31 7.20
N PHE A 136 -36.03 -17.86 5.95
CA PHE A 136 -36.18 -16.44 5.60
C PHE A 136 -37.62 -16.11 5.22
N THR A 137 -38.02 -14.85 5.43
CA THR A 137 -39.34 -14.33 5.07
C THR A 137 -39.21 -13.06 4.23
N GLY A 138 -40.23 -12.76 3.42
CA GLY A 138 -40.26 -11.56 2.57
C GLY A 138 -39.13 -11.50 1.54
N GLY A 139 -38.59 -10.29 1.32
CA GLY A 139 -37.53 -10.04 0.33
C GLY A 139 -36.25 -10.85 0.53
N LYS A 140 -35.96 -11.28 1.77
CA LYS A 140 -34.79 -12.10 2.10
C LYS A 140 -34.82 -13.50 1.48
N VAL A 141 -36.00 -14.03 1.13
CA VAL A 141 -36.11 -15.33 0.44
C VAL A 141 -35.50 -15.26 -0.95
N ASN A 142 -35.77 -14.18 -1.68
CA ASN A 142 -35.21 -13.97 -3.01
C ASN A 142 -33.70 -13.71 -2.92
N GLU A 143 -33.27 -12.87 -1.96
CA GLU A 143 -31.85 -12.63 -1.69
C GLU A 143 -31.08 -13.93 -1.39
N CYS A 144 -31.66 -14.81 -0.55
CA CYS A 144 -31.09 -16.13 -0.26
C CYS A 144 -30.95 -17.00 -1.51
N LYS A 145 -31.98 -17.04 -2.37
CA LYS A 145 -31.93 -17.82 -3.62
C LYS A 145 -30.86 -17.28 -4.56
N THR A 146 -30.79 -15.96 -4.72
CA THR A 146 -29.82 -15.28 -5.58
C THR A 146 -28.39 -15.57 -5.10
N ILE A 147 -28.07 -15.35 -3.82
CA ILE A 147 -26.70 -15.54 -3.32
C ILE A 147 -26.25 -17.00 -3.37
N ARG A 148 -27.17 -17.97 -3.26
CA ARG A 148 -26.83 -19.39 -3.40
C ARG A 148 -26.44 -19.77 -4.84
N ILE A 149 -27.00 -19.08 -5.82
CA ILE A 149 -26.70 -19.29 -7.25
C ILE A 149 -25.43 -18.52 -7.63
N GLU A 150 -25.38 -17.23 -7.32
CA GLU A 150 -24.29 -16.35 -7.75
C GLU A 150 -23.00 -16.55 -6.96
N GLN A 151 -23.12 -16.88 -5.66
CA GLN A 151 -22.01 -17.07 -4.70
C GLN A 151 -21.00 -15.93 -4.68
N ARG A 152 -21.42 -14.74 -5.10
CA ARG A 152 -20.56 -13.58 -5.32
C ARG A 152 -21.30 -12.32 -4.91
N THR A 153 -20.56 -11.37 -4.35
CA THR A 153 -21.08 -10.04 -4.00
C THR A 153 -20.05 -8.98 -4.36
N TYR A 154 -20.49 -7.74 -4.54
CA TYR A 154 -19.59 -6.61 -4.66
C TYR A 154 -19.03 -6.22 -3.29
N THR A 155 -17.72 -6.00 -3.25
CA THR A 155 -17.01 -5.49 -2.07
C THR A 155 -16.27 -4.23 -2.48
N LEU A 156 -16.46 -3.14 -1.72
CA LEU A 156 -15.67 -1.92 -1.89
C LEU A 156 -14.38 -2.08 -1.11
N VAL A 157 -13.25 -2.01 -1.81
CA VAL A 157 -11.91 -2.07 -1.23
C VAL A 157 -11.31 -0.66 -1.28
N VAL A 158 -10.73 -0.23 -0.16
CA VAL A 158 -10.05 1.06 -0.07
C VAL A 158 -8.66 0.85 0.51
N TYR A 159 -7.64 1.25 -0.23
CA TYR A 159 -6.28 1.32 0.29
C TYR A 159 -6.02 2.68 0.90
N LEU A 160 -5.46 2.67 2.10
CA LEU A 160 -5.27 3.82 2.96
C LEU A 160 -3.79 3.95 3.30
N GLN A 161 -3.29 5.17 3.40
CA GLN A 161 -2.00 5.45 4.03
C GLN A 161 -2.22 6.11 5.39
N SER A 162 -1.60 5.57 6.44
CA SER A 162 -1.72 6.08 7.80
C SER A 162 -0.37 6.46 8.38
N THR A 163 -0.31 7.63 9.01
CA THR A 163 0.80 8.08 9.87
C THR A 163 0.40 8.12 11.35
N ASP A 164 -0.77 7.60 11.70
CA ASP A 164 -1.31 7.62 13.08
C ASP A 164 -0.64 6.62 14.02
N ASN A 165 0.58 6.94 14.48
CA ASN A 165 1.31 6.08 15.42
C ASN A 165 1.06 6.45 16.88
N SER A 166 -0.14 6.91 17.24
CA SER A 166 -0.52 7.34 18.59
C SER A 166 -0.26 6.30 19.69
N ASN A 167 -0.19 5.01 19.33
CA ASN A 167 0.03 3.90 20.25
C ASN A 167 1.41 3.23 20.12
N ASN A 168 2.35 3.82 19.38
CA ASN A 168 3.66 3.23 19.09
C ASN A 168 3.57 1.77 18.57
N LYS A 169 2.51 1.47 17.80
CA LYS A 169 2.21 0.12 17.30
C LYS A 169 3.22 -0.35 16.24
N TRP A 170 3.88 0.58 15.56
CA TRP A 170 4.93 0.31 14.59
C TRP A 170 6.06 1.34 14.70
N LYS A 171 7.15 1.15 13.96
CA LYS A 171 8.35 2.01 14.02
C LYS A 171 8.65 2.80 12.74
N GLY A 172 8.02 2.46 11.61
CA GLY A 172 8.13 3.18 10.35
C GLY A 172 7.39 4.53 10.33
N ASP A 173 7.69 5.36 9.32
CA ASP A 173 7.07 6.69 9.16
C ASP A 173 5.59 6.62 8.80
N SER A 174 5.19 5.63 8.01
CA SER A 174 3.81 5.38 7.64
C SER A 174 3.58 3.91 7.29
N ARG A 175 2.30 3.54 7.20
CA ARG A 175 1.86 2.19 6.84
C ARG A 175 0.72 2.22 5.84
N ILE A 176 0.56 1.14 5.10
CA ILE A 176 -0.60 0.94 4.23
C ILE A 176 -1.58 0.02 4.92
N MET A 177 -2.83 0.46 4.96
CA MET A 177 -3.96 -0.31 5.47
C MET A 177 -4.94 -0.58 4.32
N ARG A 178 -5.65 -1.69 4.44
CA ARG A 178 -6.66 -2.11 3.49
C ARG A 178 -7.99 -2.18 4.21
N TYR A 179 -8.95 -1.40 3.74
CA TYR A 179 -10.32 -1.41 4.19
C TYR A 179 -11.21 -2.17 3.20
N GLN A 180 -12.19 -2.91 3.71
CA GLN A 180 -13.18 -3.65 2.93
C GLN A 180 -14.57 -3.38 3.47
N LEU A 181 -15.47 -3.00 2.60
CA LEU A 181 -16.90 -2.94 2.87
C LEU A 181 -17.59 -4.05 2.10
N ARG A 182 -17.76 -5.19 2.77
CA ARG A 182 -18.45 -6.38 2.27
C ARG A 182 -19.97 -6.24 2.42
N LYS A 183 -20.74 -6.87 1.53
CA LYS A 183 -22.22 -6.86 1.60
C LYS A 183 -22.76 -7.42 2.91
N TYR A 184 -22.27 -8.59 3.32
CA TYR A 184 -22.77 -9.27 4.52
C TYR A 184 -21.75 -9.27 5.65
N SER A 185 -22.16 -8.86 6.84
CA SER A 185 -21.40 -9.09 8.07
C SER A 185 -21.51 -10.56 8.51
N ASN A 186 -22.67 -11.17 8.23
CA ASN A 186 -22.89 -12.60 8.39
C ASN A 186 -23.70 -13.16 7.20
N PRO A 187 -23.06 -13.90 6.28
CA PRO A 187 -23.73 -14.50 5.14
C PRO A 187 -24.69 -15.65 5.52
N THR A 188 -24.52 -16.28 6.69
CA THR A 188 -25.41 -17.36 7.16
C THR A 188 -26.81 -16.84 7.51
N THR A 189 -26.90 -15.60 8.00
CA THR A 189 -28.17 -14.95 8.35
C THR A 189 -28.57 -13.84 7.38
N LEU A 190 -27.79 -13.64 6.30
CA LEU A 190 -27.93 -12.53 5.35
C LEU A 190 -28.05 -11.19 6.08
N THR A 191 -27.19 -10.99 7.09
CA THR A 191 -27.10 -9.72 7.81
C THR A 191 -26.23 -8.79 7.00
N VAL A 192 -26.83 -7.72 6.47
CA VAL A 192 -26.14 -6.70 5.69
C VAL A 192 -25.19 -5.90 6.60
N THR A 193 -24.00 -5.61 6.11
CA THR A 193 -23.02 -4.78 6.82
C THR A 193 -23.54 -3.35 6.94
N THR A 194 -23.37 -2.74 8.11
CA THR A 194 -23.74 -1.34 8.35
C THR A 194 -23.09 -0.41 7.31
N GLY A 195 -23.90 0.43 6.68
CA GLY A 195 -23.46 1.39 5.66
C GLY A 195 -23.16 0.79 4.28
N TYR A 196 -23.36 -0.52 4.08
CA TYR A 196 -23.33 -1.10 2.74
C TYR A 196 -24.58 -0.70 1.94
N VAL A 197 -24.37 -0.26 0.70
CA VAL A 197 -25.42 -0.03 -0.30
C VAL A 197 -25.00 -0.78 -1.56
N ASP A 198 -25.92 -1.53 -2.15
CA ASP A 198 -25.63 -2.35 -3.33
C ASP A 198 -25.56 -1.47 -4.59
N PRO A 199 -24.40 -1.36 -5.25
CA PRO A 199 -24.21 -0.46 -6.37
C PRO A 199 -24.86 -0.94 -7.68
N GLN A 200 -25.50 -2.12 -7.70
CA GLN A 200 -26.27 -2.61 -8.87
C GLN A 200 -27.78 -2.54 -8.67
N VAL A 201 -28.25 -2.72 -7.44
CA VAL A 201 -29.68 -2.72 -7.14
C VAL A 201 -30.20 -1.31 -6.93
N ASN A 202 -29.40 -0.48 -6.23
CA ASN A 202 -29.83 0.85 -5.82
C ASN A 202 -29.34 1.95 -6.76
N SER A 203 -28.21 1.73 -7.46
CA SER A 203 -27.52 2.78 -8.20
C SER A 203 -26.66 2.24 -9.35
N THR A 204 -25.70 3.06 -9.79
CA THR A 204 -24.50 2.62 -10.52
C THR A 204 -23.26 2.70 -9.62
N PHE A 205 -22.16 2.04 -10.00
CA PHE A 205 -20.88 2.15 -9.28
C PHE A 205 -20.37 3.59 -9.17
N GLN A 206 -20.56 4.39 -10.23
CA GLN A 206 -20.15 5.79 -10.28
C GLN A 206 -20.95 6.67 -9.29
N GLN A 207 -22.26 6.42 -9.17
CA GLN A 207 -23.17 7.20 -8.32
C GLN A 207 -23.22 6.74 -6.87
N TRP A 208 -22.65 5.59 -6.53
CA TRP A 208 -22.71 5.05 -5.17
C TRP A 208 -22.34 6.09 -4.09
N PRO A 209 -23.06 6.19 -2.97
CA PRO A 209 -24.21 5.37 -2.55
C PRO A 209 -25.58 6.02 -2.85
N TYR A 210 -25.65 6.91 -3.82
CA TYR A 210 -26.89 7.60 -4.18
C TYR A 210 -27.75 6.74 -5.10
N ASP A 211 -29.07 6.77 -4.91
CA ASP A 211 -30.01 6.18 -5.86
C ASP A 211 -30.15 6.99 -7.16
N ILE A 212 -31.01 6.52 -8.06
CA ILE A 212 -31.28 7.18 -9.35
C ILE A 212 -31.84 8.61 -9.19
N ASP A 213 -32.49 8.90 -8.08
CA ASP A 213 -33.04 10.22 -7.75
C ASP A 213 -32.02 11.11 -7.02
N SER A 214 -30.75 10.67 -6.95
CA SER A 214 -29.66 11.37 -6.25
C SER A 214 -29.90 11.52 -4.73
N VAL A 215 -30.67 10.61 -4.13
CA VAL A 215 -30.86 10.52 -2.68
C VAL A 215 -29.92 9.46 -2.11
N SER A 216 -29.23 9.78 -1.02
CA SER A 216 -28.31 8.82 -0.38
C SER A 216 -29.10 7.62 0.15
N ALA A 217 -28.87 6.44 -0.41
CA ALA A 217 -29.45 5.19 0.07
C ALA A 217 -28.68 4.64 1.31
N GLN A 218 -27.56 5.26 1.69
CA GLN A 218 -26.80 4.88 2.86
C GLN A 218 -27.47 5.41 4.13
N ALA A 219 -28.01 4.50 4.95
CA ALA A 219 -28.71 4.84 6.20
C ALA A 219 -27.77 5.26 7.35
N SER A 220 -26.53 4.77 7.34
CA SER A 220 -25.51 5.05 8.37
C SER A 220 -24.11 4.85 7.82
N LEU A 221 -23.11 5.51 8.42
CA LEU A 221 -21.72 5.33 8.01
C LEU A 221 -21.22 3.92 8.39
N PRO A 222 -20.38 3.30 7.56
CA PRO A 222 -19.74 2.04 7.91
C PRO A 222 -18.76 2.19 9.08
N THR A 223 -18.43 1.09 9.75
CA THR A 223 -17.53 1.06 10.91
C THR A 223 -16.12 0.62 10.55
N THR A 224 -15.13 1.09 11.32
CA THR A 224 -13.76 0.55 11.31
C THR A 224 -13.60 -0.48 12.42
N ASP A 225 -13.49 -1.75 12.06
CA ASP A 225 -13.12 -2.83 12.97
C ASP A 225 -11.98 -3.66 12.36
N SER A 226 -11.43 -4.58 13.13
CA SER A 226 -10.35 -5.48 12.69
C SER A 226 -10.76 -6.45 11.58
N THR A 227 -12.05 -6.64 11.32
CA THR A 227 -12.54 -7.52 10.26
C THR A 227 -12.54 -6.81 8.90
N ASN A 228 -12.79 -5.50 8.93
CA ASN A 228 -12.92 -4.67 7.75
C ASN A 228 -11.67 -3.83 7.49
N LEU A 229 -10.79 -3.60 8.47
CA LEU A 229 -9.56 -2.83 8.33
C LEU A 229 -8.34 -3.64 8.76
N THR A 230 -7.46 -3.95 7.81
CA THR A 230 -6.25 -4.77 8.02
C THR A 230 -4.99 -4.02 7.58
N THR A 231 -3.90 -4.15 8.33
CA THR A 231 -2.59 -3.64 7.91
C THR A 231 -2.02 -4.51 6.80
N LEU A 232 -1.53 -3.90 5.72
CA LEU A 232 -0.82 -4.60 4.65
C LEU A 232 0.71 -4.52 4.84
N VAL A 233 1.23 -3.33 5.17
CA VAL A 233 2.69 -3.15 5.36
C VAL A 233 3.03 -1.92 6.21
N ASP A 234 4.09 -2.01 7.02
CA ASP A 234 4.41 -1.09 8.14
C ASP A 234 5.66 -0.18 7.95
N PHE A 235 6.29 -0.19 6.77
CA PHE A 235 7.55 0.54 6.51
C PHE A 235 7.49 1.34 5.21
N VAL A 236 6.50 2.23 5.11
CA VAL A 236 6.27 3.10 3.95
C VAL A 236 6.80 4.50 4.26
N ALA A 237 7.42 5.14 3.26
CA ALA A 237 7.98 6.49 3.42
C ALA A 237 6.89 7.53 3.78
N SER A 238 7.28 8.61 4.43
CA SER A 238 6.35 9.67 4.83
C SER A 238 5.56 10.25 3.64
N PRO A 239 4.25 10.54 3.81
CA PRO A 239 3.44 11.29 2.84
C PRO A 239 4.05 12.54 2.24
N THR A 240 4.72 13.30 3.10
CA THR A 240 5.24 14.64 2.84
C THR A 240 6.71 14.59 2.47
N PHE A 241 7.26 13.40 2.24
CA PHE A 241 8.64 13.24 1.86
C PHE A 241 8.98 14.08 0.63
N VAL A 242 10.05 14.85 0.73
CA VAL A 242 10.66 15.55 -0.40
C VAL A 242 12.02 14.92 -0.62
N ASN A 243 12.28 14.44 -1.84
CA ASN A 243 13.61 13.96 -2.19
C ASN A 243 14.56 15.17 -2.31
N SER A 244 15.27 15.49 -1.22
CA SER A 244 16.20 16.62 -1.17
C SER A 244 17.43 16.48 -2.08
N SER A 245 17.62 15.36 -2.79
CA SER A 245 18.82 15.12 -3.60
C SER A 245 18.68 15.38 -5.10
N THR A 246 17.52 15.80 -5.62
CA THR A 246 17.35 16.10 -7.06
C THR A 246 16.71 17.46 -7.28
N THR A 247 17.52 18.44 -7.65
CA THR A 247 17.12 19.77 -8.16
C THR A 247 16.55 19.72 -9.59
N THR A 248 16.16 18.55 -10.08
CA THR A 248 15.65 18.34 -11.43
C THR A 248 14.47 17.37 -11.39
N ASN A 249 13.25 17.88 -11.63
CA ASN A 249 12.06 17.26 -12.27
C ASN A 249 11.70 15.75 -12.17
N ASP A 250 12.42 14.90 -11.45
CA ASP A 250 12.09 13.49 -11.18
C ASP A 250 11.08 13.36 -10.03
N ASP A 251 10.18 14.33 -9.91
CA ASP A 251 8.98 14.15 -9.12
C ASP A 251 8.13 13.09 -9.84
N PHE A 252 7.75 12.02 -9.14
CA PHE A 252 6.86 11.00 -9.68
C PHE A 252 5.48 11.62 -9.90
N ASN A 253 5.11 11.77 -11.17
CA ASN A 253 3.90 12.47 -11.58
C ASN A 253 2.99 11.53 -12.36
N CYS A 254 1.69 11.80 -12.30
CA CYS A 254 0.76 11.13 -13.21
C CYS A 254 1.01 11.56 -14.66
N PRO A 255 0.82 10.67 -15.64
CA PRO A 255 0.92 11.04 -17.05
C PRO A 255 -0.06 12.18 -17.38
N ILE A 256 0.45 13.22 -18.02
CA ILE A 256 -0.30 14.45 -18.34
C ILE A 256 -1.04 14.39 -19.68
N THR A 257 -1.29 13.20 -20.21
CA THR A 257 -1.99 13.07 -21.49
C THR A 257 -3.38 13.67 -21.37
N GLN A 258 -3.75 14.55 -22.31
CA GLN A 258 -5.06 15.15 -22.38
C GLN A 258 -5.81 14.64 -23.61
N GLU A 259 -7.11 14.44 -23.47
CA GLU A 259 -8.04 14.16 -24.55
C GLU A 259 -9.27 15.06 -24.32
N ASN A 260 -9.74 15.75 -25.37
CA ASN A 260 -10.83 16.72 -25.28
C ASN A 260 -10.63 17.83 -24.21
N GLY A 261 -9.38 18.21 -23.92
CA GLY A 261 -9.05 19.23 -22.91
C GLY A 261 -9.16 18.75 -21.46
N GLN A 262 -9.32 17.45 -21.23
CA GLN A 262 -9.34 16.83 -19.89
C GLN A 262 -8.16 15.86 -19.72
N PHE A 263 -7.58 15.80 -18.52
CA PHE A 263 -6.48 14.87 -18.22
C PHE A 263 -6.98 13.44 -18.13
N ILE A 264 -6.38 12.56 -18.93
CA ILE A 264 -6.73 11.14 -18.99
C ILE A 264 -6.50 10.46 -17.63
N TYR A 265 -5.43 10.81 -16.92
CA TYR A 265 -5.12 10.26 -15.60
C TYR A 265 -5.29 11.31 -14.51
N GLN A 266 -6.00 10.93 -13.45
CA GLN A 266 -6.18 11.76 -12.25
C GLN A 266 -5.42 11.13 -11.07
N PRO A 267 -4.54 11.89 -10.38
CA PRO A 267 -3.86 11.45 -9.18
C PRO A 267 -4.88 11.26 -8.06
N SER A 268 -4.63 10.26 -7.23
CA SER A 268 -5.35 9.99 -6.00
C SER A 268 -4.31 9.73 -4.90
N PRO A 269 -4.24 10.56 -3.84
CA PRO A 269 -5.06 11.74 -3.53
C PRO A 269 -5.06 12.82 -4.61
N TYR A 270 -6.14 13.58 -4.66
CA TYR A 270 -6.36 14.57 -5.70
C TYR A 270 -5.37 15.73 -5.58
N GLY A 271 -4.78 16.08 -6.71
CA GLY A 271 -3.88 17.22 -6.89
C GLY A 271 -4.58 18.45 -7.42
N PRO A 272 -4.03 19.67 -7.22
CA PRO A 272 -4.44 20.81 -8.04
C PRO A 272 -4.22 20.46 -9.52
N GLU A 273 -5.23 20.73 -10.36
CA GLU A 273 -5.09 20.53 -11.81
C GLU A 273 -3.96 21.42 -12.34
N PRO A 274 -3.09 20.90 -13.23
CA PRO A 274 -2.05 21.69 -13.85
C PRO A 274 -2.66 22.85 -14.65
N THR A 275 -2.27 24.10 -14.34
CA THR A 275 -2.65 25.28 -15.11
C THR A 275 -1.55 25.68 -16.10
N GLY A 276 -1.94 26.13 -17.30
CA GLY A 276 -1.01 26.62 -18.32
C GLY A 276 -0.14 25.53 -18.97
N THR A 277 1.16 25.77 -19.08
CA THR A 277 2.15 24.88 -19.72
C THR A 277 2.73 23.83 -18.76
N SER A 278 2.17 23.68 -17.55
CA SER A 278 2.65 22.71 -16.57
C SER A 278 2.56 21.29 -17.11
N THR A 279 3.69 20.61 -17.18
CA THR A 279 3.81 19.22 -17.67
C THR A 279 3.61 18.19 -16.58
N VAL A 280 3.03 18.57 -15.44
CA VAL A 280 3.11 17.77 -14.22
C VAL A 280 1.81 17.82 -13.43
N TYR A 281 1.18 16.65 -13.24
CA TYR A 281 0.03 16.45 -12.35
C TYR A 281 0.47 15.67 -11.09
N LYS A 282 0.52 16.36 -9.93
CA LYS A 282 1.03 15.81 -8.66
C LYS A 282 -0.10 15.53 -7.67
N PRO A 283 -0.05 14.41 -6.93
CA PRO A 283 -0.94 14.20 -5.79
C PRO A 283 -0.63 15.20 -4.66
N THR A 284 -1.67 15.68 -3.97
CA THR A 284 -1.49 16.56 -2.81
C THR A 284 -1.06 15.74 -1.59
N ASN A 285 0.08 16.09 -0.98
CA ASN A 285 0.56 15.50 0.28
C ASN A 285 0.65 13.95 0.29
N ALA A 286 0.91 13.33 -0.86
CA ALA A 286 0.99 11.88 -1.00
C ALA A 286 2.06 11.48 -2.02
N ARG A 287 3.34 11.66 -1.65
CA ARG A 287 4.47 11.40 -2.54
C ARG A 287 5.00 9.96 -2.46
N SER A 288 4.79 9.29 -1.33
CA SER A 288 5.29 7.93 -1.10
C SER A 288 4.33 6.82 -1.47
N PHE A 289 3.03 7.10 -1.52
CA PHE A 289 2.03 6.15 -1.98
C PHE A 289 0.85 6.92 -2.60
N PHE A 290 0.66 6.74 -3.91
CA PHE A 290 -0.40 7.38 -4.68
C PHE A 290 -0.76 6.55 -5.91
N ALA A 291 -1.94 6.78 -6.46
CA ALA A 291 -2.41 6.16 -7.68
C ALA A 291 -2.70 7.23 -8.75
N CYS A 292 -2.59 6.86 -10.02
CA CYS A 292 -3.11 7.62 -11.16
C CYS A 292 -4.17 6.76 -11.82
N VAL A 293 -5.42 7.19 -11.74
CA VAL A 293 -6.57 6.45 -12.27
C VAL A 293 -7.00 7.09 -13.57
N ARG A 294 -7.18 6.28 -14.61
CA ARG A 294 -7.73 6.75 -15.87
C ARG A 294 -9.21 7.10 -15.71
N ASP A 295 -9.57 8.33 -16.08
CA ASP A 295 -10.95 8.80 -16.05
C ASP A 295 -11.76 8.14 -17.18
N SER A 296 -12.84 7.46 -16.83
CA SER A 296 -13.72 6.76 -17.78
C SER A 296 -14.67 7.68 -18.54
N SER A 297 -14.84 8.93 -18.10
CA SER A 297 -15.77 9.89 -18.71
C SER A 297 -15.21 10.58 -19.96
N ILE A 298 -13.88 10.52 -20.16
CA ILE A 298 -13.18 11.26 -21.22
C ILE A 298 -13.20 10.51 -22.56
N THR A 299 -13.33 9.18 -22.54
CA THR A 299 -13.32 8.37 -23.76
C THR A 299 -14.74 8.20 -24.33
N THR A 300 -14.94 8.57 -25.58
CA THR A 300 -16.22 8.45 -26.32
C THR A 300 -16.65 7.01 -26.64
N VAL A 301 -15.92 6.02 -26.13
CA VAL A 301 -16.17 4.61 -26.40
C VAL A 301 -16.70 3.96 -25.13
N GLU A 302 -17.96 3.56 -25.16
CA GLU A 302 -18.59 2.77 -24.09
C GLU A 302 -17.82 1.45 -23.85
N GLY A 303 -17.61 1.07 -22.59
CA GLY A 303 -17.04 -0.23 -22.23
C GLY A 303 -15.51 -0.32 -22.12
N PHE A 304 -14.81 0.78 -21.87
CA PHE A 304 -13.36 0.75 -21.63
C PHE A 304 -13.00 0.24 -20.22
N ASN A 305 -11.98 -0.61 -20.19
CA ASN A 305 -11.27 -1.02 -19.00
C ASN A 305 -10.53 0.18 -18.38
N GLN A 306 -10.75 0.48 -17.10
CA GLN A 306 -9.99 1.53 -16.41
C GLN A 306 -8.57 1.07 -16.14
N ASP A 307 -7.61 1.94 -16.42
CA ASP A 307 -6.19 1.72 -16.17
C ASP A 307 -5.74 2.47 -14.92
N VAL A 308 -4.95 1.82 -14.08
CA VAL A 308 -4.49 2.34 -12.80
C VAL A 308 -2.98 2.18 -12.70
N LEU A 309 -2.28 3.28 -12.47
CA LEU A 309 -0.86 3.30 -12.16
C LEU A 309 -0.71 3.50 -10.65
N LEU A 310 -0.05 2.57 -9.96
CA LEU A 310 0.16 2.66 -8.52
C LEU A 310 1.65 2.83 -8.24
N PHE A 311 1.98 3.81 -7.40
CA PHE A 311 3.34 4.17 -7.03
C PHE A 311 3.54 3.96 -5.53
N LEU A 312 4.66 3.32 -5.15
CA LEU A 312 4.98 3.02 -3.75
C LEU A 312 6.47 3.20 -3.46
N ILE A 313 6.77 3.88 -2.36
CA ILE A 313 8.12 4.10 -1.84
C ILE A 313 8.19 3.61 -0.39
N GLY A 314 9.09 2.65 -0.14
CA GLY A 314 9.39 2.16 1.20
C GLY A 314 10.44 3.00 1.94
N ASN A 315 10.42 2.95 3.27
CA ASN A 315 11.48 3.49 4.12
C ASN A 315 11.82 2.46 5.21
N ALA A 316 13.06 1.98 5.26
CA ALA A 316 13.49 0.98 6.24
C ALA A 316 13.69 1.54 7.67
N LYS A 317 13.47 2.84 7.87
CA LYS A 317 13.52 3.47 9.19
C LYS A 317 12.65 2.75 10.22
N GLY A 318 13.23 2.48 11.38
CA GLY A 318 12.59 1.77 12.47
C GLY A 318 12.78 0.24 12.43
N LYS A 319 13.43 -0.31 11.39
CA LYS A 319 13.98 -1.68 11.42
C LYS A 319 15.26 -1.70 12.29
N PRO A 320 15.68 -2.87 12.82
CA PRO A 320 16.93 -2.99 13.58
C PRO A 320 18.12 -2.40 12.81
N SER A 321 18.96 -1.63 13.51
CA SER A 321 20.13 -0.92 12.95
C SER A 321 19.82 0.18 11.93
N VAL A 322 18.55 0.59 11.78
CA VAL A 322 18.13 1.67 10.86
C VAL A 322 17.34 2.74 11.61
N ASP A 323 18.06 3.69 12.20
CA ASP A 323 17.45 4.80 12.96
C ASP A 323 17.22 6.07 12.10
N LYS A 324 17.79 6.10 10.88
CA LYS A 324 17.68 7.21 9.94
C LYS A 324 16.85 6.82 8.74
N ASP A 325 16.35 7.83 8.02
CA ASP A 325 15.63 7.60 6.77
C ASP A 325 16.53 6.82 5.78
N GLN A 326 16.02 5.66 5.36
CA GLN A 326 16.64 4.80 4.37
C GLN A 326 15.60 4.48 3.31
N MET A 327 15.48 5.42 2.40
CA MET A 327 14.53 5.36 1.30
C MET A 327 14.94 4.30 0.29
N LEU A 328 13.93 3.70 -0.31
CA LEU A 328 14.08 2.68 -1.34
C LEU A 328 13.65 3.24 -2.69
N GLY A 329 14.01 2.54 -3.76
CA GLY A 329 13.57 2.90 -5.10
C GLY A 329 12.04 2.82 -5.22
N THR A 330 11.47 3.72 -6.02
CA THR A 330 10.03 3.72 -6.31
C THR A 330 9.64 2.48 -7.08
N LEU A 331 8.58 1.84 -6.63
CA LEU A 331 7.94 0.74 -7.32
C LEU A 331 6.69 1.25 -8.02
N GLN A 332 6.52 0.86 -9.28
CA GLN A 332 5.37 1.19 -10.09
C GLN A 332 4.73 -0.10 -10.60
N VAL A 333 3.40 -0.16 -10.58
CA VAL A 333 2.63 -1.21 -11.26
C VAL A 333 1.47 -0.59 -12.03
N GLN A 334 1.21 -1.14 -13.20
CA GLN A 334 0.06 -0.79 -14.02
C GLN A 334 -0.95 -1.94 -13.97
N SER A 335 -2.21 -1.61 -13.72
CA SER A 335 -3.30 -2.57 -13.68
C SER A 335 -4.47 -2.08 -14.53
N ILE A 336 -4.83 -2.89 -15.51
CA ILE A 336 -6.02 -2.70 -16.32
C ILE A 336 -7.15 -3.52 -15.67
N SER A 337 -8.13 -2.83 -15.09
CA SER A 337 -9.35 -3.44 -14.58
C SER A 337 -10.14 -4.06 -15.74
N ARG A 338 -10.70 -5.25 -15.55
CA ARG A 338 -11.43 -5.97 -16.63
C ARG A 338 -12.95 -5.78 -16.55
N GLY A 339 -13.42 -4.83 -15.74
CA GLY A 339 -14.83 -4.51 -15.58
C GLY A 339 -15.42 -3.95 -16.86
N VAL A 340 -16.45 -4.59 -17.37
CA VAL A 340 -17.24 -4.06 -18.51
C VAL A 340 -18.39 -3.24 -17.95
N VAL A 341 -18.30 -1.91 -18.05
CA VAL A 341 -19.43 -1.01 -17.77
C VAL A 341 -20.12 -0.69 -19.10
N ARG A 342 -21.40 -1.07 -19.24
CA ARG A 342 -22.26 -0.83 -20.43
C ARG A 342 -21.67 -1.32 -21.77
N LYS A 343 -21.72 -2.63 -22.04
CA LYS A 343 -21.74 -3.12 -23.44
C LYS A 343 -23.17 -3.08 -23.93
N THR A 344 -23.51 -2.05 -24.69
CA THR A 344 -24.65 -2.13 -25.60
C THR A 344 -24.23 -3.01 -26.78
N VAL A 345 -25.05 -4.02 -27.10
CA VAL A 345 -24.86 -4.83 -28.30
C VAL A 345 -25.24 -3.91 -29.47
N PRO A 346 -24.37 -3.73 -30.50
CA PRO A 346 -24.80 -3.01 -31.69
C PRO A 346 -25.91 -3.81 -32.36
N ASP A 347 -27.06 -3.17 -32.58
CA ASP A 347 -28.18 -3.68 -33.37
C ASP A 347 -27.77 -4.02 -34.82
#